data_AF-A0A024UD56-F1
#
_entry.id   AF-A0A024UD56-F1
#
_cell.length_a   1.000
_cell.length_b   1.000
_cell.length_c   1.000
_cell.angle_alpha   90.00
_cell.angle_beta   90.00
_cell.angle_gamma   90.00
#
_symmetry.space_group_name_H-M   'P 1'
#
loop_
_entity.id
_entity.type
_entity.pdbx_description
1 polymer ?
#
loop_
_entity_poly.entity_id
_entity_poly.type
_entity_poly.pdbx_seq_one_letter_code
_entity_poly.pdbx_strand_id
1 'polypeptide(L)'
;MDDDAIAPPLNDRTTQTAQQIPVLSVRAGPRDGDEWIKRLKEEYTSLIQFVKMNKEADSDWFKIASDATGMKWNGTCWAYHQGLRYEFAMSFDIPVAYPAAHPEICIPELDGKTAKMYRGGKICLTVHFGPLWQRNVPRFGIAHALALGLAPWLAAEVSDLVERGFITPV
;
A
#
# COMPACT_ATOMS: atom_id res chain seq x y z
N MET A 1 21.16 5.86 -25.23
CA MET A 1 21.02 5.45 -23.82
C MET A 1 20.52 6.68 -23.11
N ASP A 2 19.21 6.79 -22.93
CA ASP A 2 18.51 7.70 -22.02
C ASP A 2 17.03 7.43 -22.28
N ASP A 3 16.56 6.30 -21.73
CA ASP A 3 15.14 5.93 -21.70
C ASP A 3 14.70 6.09 -20.23
N ASP A 4 14.80 7.33 -19.73
CA ASP A 4 14.10 7.75 -18.52
C ASP A 4 12.62 7.87 -18.90
N ALA A 5 11.97 6.71 -18.97
CA ALA A 5 10.52 6.61 -18.99
C ALA A 5 10.01 7.26 -17.70
N ILE A 6 9.63 8.53 -17.80
CA ILE A 6 8.90 9.27 -16.78
C ILE A 6 7.71 8.40 -16.41
N ALA A 7 7.79 7.75 -15.24
CA ALA A 7 6.66 7.04 -14.69
C ALA A 7 5.47 8.01 -14.73
N PRO A 8 4.33 7.62 -15.31
CA PRO A 8 3.21 8.54 -15.47
C PRO A 8 2.89 9.18 -14.11
N PRO A 9 2.54 10.48 -14.08
CA PRO A 9 2.12 11.12 -12.85
C PRO A 9 1.06 10.25 -12.18
N LEU A 10 1.11 10.16 -10.85
CA LEU A 10 0.10 9.47 -10.04
C LEU A 10 -1.29 9.81 -10.62
N ASN A 11 -2.03 8.80 -11.08
CA ASN A 11 -3.32 8.98 -11.73
C ASN A 11 -4.22 9.89 -10.88
N ASP A 12 -4.85 10.89 -11.51
CA ASP A 12 -5.69 11.91 -10.84
C ASP A 12 -6.70 11.31 -9.86
N ARG A 13 -7.24 10.13 -10.18
CA ARG A 13 -8.17 9.39 -9.31
C ARG A 13 -7.51 8.92 -8.02
N THR A 14 -6.29 8.39 -8.08
CA THR A 14 -5.53 7.94 -6.91
C THR A 14 -5.19 9.12 -6.00
N THR A 15 -4.85 10.26 -6.58
CA THR A 15 -4.60 11.51 -5.83
C THR A 15 -5.86 12.03 -5.16
N GLN A 16 -7.02 11.97 -5.82
CA GLN A 16 -8.31 12.37 -5.24
C GLN A 16 -8.74 11.45 -4.10
N THR A 17 -8.65 10.13 -4.27
CA THR A 17 -9.00 9.18 -3.19
C THR A 17 -8.09 9.37 -1.98
N ALA A 18 -6.78 9.55 -2.19
CA ALA A 18 -5.83 9.77 -1.11
C ALA A 18 -6.08 11.08 -0.34
N GLN A 19 -6.62 12.12 -0.98
CA GLN A 19 -6.99 13.38 -0.31
C GLN A 19 -8.17 13.24 0.65
N GLN A 20 -9.03 12.23 0.44
CA GLN A 20 -10.21 11.97 1.28
C GLN A 20 -9.91 11.02 2.45
N ILE A 21 -8.75 10.36 2.46
CA ILE A 21 -8.35 9.49 3.56
C ILE A 21 -8.10 10.34 4.82
N PRO A 22 -8.65 9.97 5.99
CA PRO A 22 -8.38 10.68 7.23
C PRO A 22 -6.88 10.70 7.54
N VAL A 23 -6.34 11.90 7.72
CA VAL A 23 -4.95 12.11 8.13
C VAL A 23 -4.77 11.85 9.62
N LEU A 24 -3.56 11.43 9.98
CA LEU A 24 -3.18 11.11 11.35
C LEU A 24 -2.48 12.31 12.01
N SER A 25 -2.45 12.33 13.34
CA SER A 25 -1.87 13.45 14.10
C SER A 25 -0.79 12.99 15.08
N VAL A 26 -0.90 11.78 15.61
CA VAL A 26 0.04 11.24 16.59
C VAL A 26 1.33 10.83 15.90
N ARG A 27 2.47 11.38 16.34
CA ARG A 27 3.80 10.97 15.87
C ARG A 27 4.41 9.95 16.84
N ALA A 28 4.00 8.70 16.70
CA ALA A 28 4.47 7.59 17.54
C ALA A 28 4.69 6.33 16.72
N GLY A 29 5.74 5.59 17.05
CA GLY A 29 6.12 4.31 16.47
C GLY A 29 6.04 3.15 17.47
N PRO A 30 6.43 1.93 17.07
CA PRO A 30 6.26 0.71 17.86
C PRO A 30 6.91 0.71 19.25
N ARG A 31 7.84 1.62 19.52
CA ARG A 31 8.58 1.71 20.79
C ARG A 31 8.00 2.72 21.79
N ASP A 32 6.96 3.46 21.39
CA ASP A 32 6.44 4.59 22.18
C ASP A 32 5.28 4.19 23.13
N GLY A 33 5.09 2.90 23.39
CA GLY A 33 4.15 2.39 24.40
C GLY A 33 2.72 2.89 24.19
N ASP A 34 2.19 3.64 25.16
CA ASP A 34 0.80 4.14 25.11
C ASP A 34 0.54 5.11 23.95
N GLU A 35 1.55 5.86 23.51
CA GLU A 35 1.42 6.75 22.34
C GLU A 35 1.29 5.94 21.05
N TRP A 36 1.91 4.75 20.97
CA TRP A 36 1.67 3.82 19.86
C TRP A 36 0.22 3.37 19.83
N ILE A 37 -0.39 3.10 20.98
CA ILE A 37 -1.81 2.70 21.06
C ILE A 37 -2.71 3.83 20.53
N LYS A 38 -2.39 5.10 20.85
CA LYS A 38 -3.11 6.26 20.31
C LYS A 38 -2.96 6.36 18.79
N ARG A 39 -1.74 6.21 18.29
CA ARG A 39 -1.48 6.16 16.84
C ARG A 39 -2.23 5.03 16.16
N LEU A 40 -2.20 3.82 16.73
CA LEU A 40 -2.85 2.65 16.16
C LEU A 40 -4.38 2.81 16.07
N LYS A 41 -5.00 3.51 17.03
CA LYS A 41 -6.42 3.91 16.92
C LYS A 41 -6.65 4.80 15.69
N GLU A 42 -5.80 5.80 15.46
CA GLU A 42 -5.89 6.64 14.25
C GLU A 42 -5.70 5.82 12.96
N GLU A 43 -4.76 4.86 12.95
CA GLU A 43 -4.53 3.96 11.81
C GLU A 43 -5.78 3.14 11.48
N TYR A 44 -6.42 2.52 12.48
CA TYR A 44 -7.66 1.78 12.26
C TYR A 44 -8.80 2.67 11.80
N THR A 45 -8.98 3.85 12.40
CA THR A 45 -10.01 4.80 11.96
C THR A 45 -9.80 5.20 10.50
N SER A 46 -8.56 5.52 10.11
CA SER A 46 -8.19 5.87 8.74
C SER A 46 -8.45 4.71 7.77
N LEU A 47 -8.05 3.49 8.13
CA LEU A 47 -8.28 2.27 7.33
C LEU A 47 -9.76 1.92 7.16
N ILE A 48 -10.53 1.97 8.24
CA ILE A 48 -11.98 1.68 8.20
C ILE A 48 -12.68 2.67 7.29
N GLN A 49 -12.35 3.96 7.39
CA GLN A 49 -12.92 4.97 6.53
C GLN A 49 -12.52 4.76 5.06
N PHE A 50 -11.25 4.41 4.80
CA PHE A 50 -10.79 4.13 3.44
C PHE A 50 -11.52 2.92 2.82
N VAL A 51 -11.67 1.82 3.57
CA VAL A 51 -12.45 0.65 3.11
C VAL A 51 -13.92 1.00 2.88
N LYS A 52 -14.52 1.80 3.78
CA LYS A 52 -15.90 2.25 3.62
C LYS A 52 -16.09 3.06 2.33
N MET A 53 -15.19 4.01 2.07
CA MET A 53 -15.22 4.81 0.83
C MET A 53 -15.04 3.94 -0.41
N ASN A 54 -14.12 2.96 -0.38
CA ASN A 54 -13.92 2.06 -1.51
C ASN A 54 -15.18 1.23 -1.79
N LYS A 55 -15.86 0.75 -0.76
CA LYS A 55 -17.12 0.00 -0.89
C LYS A 55 -18.27 0.86 -1.40
N GLU A 56 -18.40 2.09 -0.91
CA GLU A 56 -19.41 3.05 -1.40
C GLU A 56 -19.19 3.41 -2.87
N ALA A 57 -17.93 3.37 -3.33
CA ALA A 57 -17.55 3.59 -4.73
C ALA A 57 -17.47 2.30 -5.57
N ASP A 58 -17.90 1.15 -5.04
CA ASP A 58 -17.80 -0.19 -5.69
C ASP A 58 -16.40 -0.51 -6.23
N SER A 59 -15.39 -0.18 -5.43
CA SER A 59 -13.96 -0.29 -5.76
C SER A 59 -13.15 -0.95 -4.64
N ASP A 60 -13.78 -1.85 -3.88
CA ASP A 60 -13.09 -2.61 -2.83
C ASP A 60 -11.99 -3.49 -3.42
N TRP A 61 -10.77 -3.41 -2.86
CA TRP A 61 -9.57 -4.00 -3.47
C TRP A 61 -8.60 -4.63 -2.47
N PHE A 62 -8.88 -4.58 -1.17
CA PHE A 62 -8.02 -5.22 -0.16
C PHE A 62 -8.76 -5.55 1.13
N LYS A 63 -8.17 -6.48 1.90
CA LYS A 63 -8.55 -6.80 3.27
C LYS A 63 -7.30 -7.08 4.08
N ILE A 64 -7.13 -6.39 5.21
CA ILE A 64 -6.00 -6.60 6.13
C ILE A 64 -6.45 -6.70 7.57
N ALA A 65 -5.65 -7.42 8.35
CA ALA A 65 -5.72 -7.45 9.80
C ALA A 65 -4.31 -7.37 10.37
N SER A 66 -4.20 -6.80 11.56
CA SER A 66 -2.95 -6.83 12.31
C SER A 66 -2.97 -7.92 13.36
N ASP A 67 -1.80 -8.23 13.90
CA ASP A 67 -1.66 -8.91 15.18
C ASP A 67 -2.13 -8.02 16.35
N ALA A 68 -2.17 -8.58 17.56
CA ALA A 68 -2.62 -7.89 18.76
C ALA A 68 -1.80 -6.64 19.11
N THR A 69 -0.55 -6.55 18.63
CA THR A 69 0.34 -5.41 18.88
C THR A 69 0.24 -4.32 17.81
N GLY A 70 -0.42 -4.62 16.68
CA GLY A 70 -0.49 -3.71 15.53
C GLY A 70 0.82 -3.61 14.75
N MET A 71 1.81 -4.46 15.02
CA MET A 71 3.14 -4.40 14.41
C MET A 71 3.24 -5.25 13.14
N LYS A 72 2.48 -6.33 13.05
CA LYS A 72 2.49 -7.24 11.89
C LYS A 72 1.15 -7.24 11.22
N TRP A 73 1.11 -6.96 9.93
CA TRP A 73 -0.10 -6.88 9.15
C TRP A 73 -0.09 -7.92 8.04
N ASN A 74 -1.21 -8.62 7.88
CA ASN A 74 -1.40 -9.65 6.88
C ASN A 74 -2.79 -9.53 6.27
N GLY A 75 -2.94 -9.97 5.03
CA GLY A 75 -4.22 -9.93 4.35
C GLY A 75 -4.12 -10.31 2.88
N THR A 76 -5.10 -9.88 2.11
CA THR A 76 -5.12 -10.04 0.66
C THR A 76 -5.42 -8.71 -0.02
N CYS A 77 -4.92 -8.56 -1.24
CA CYS A 77 -5.28 -7.50 -2.16
C CYS A 77 -5.64 -8.10 -3.50
N TRP A 78 -6.45 -7.39 -4.29
CA TRP A 78 -6.85 -7.85 -5.60
C TRP A 78 -6.95 -6.70 -6.59
N ALA A 79 -6.83 -7.06 -7.87
CA ALA A 79 -7.01 -6.15 -8.99
C ALA A 79 -7.86 -6.83 -10.07
N TYR A 80 -8.62 -6.02 -10.80
CA TYR A 80 -9.36 -6.47 -11.96
C TYR A 80 -8.61 -6.10 -13.23
N HIS A 81 -8.39 -7.07 -14.10
CA HIS A 81 -7.83 -6.86 -15.44
C HIS A 81 -8.66 -7.67 -16.44
N GLN A 82 -9.14 -7.02 -17.51
CA GLN A 82 -10.02 -7.63 -18.52
C GLN A 82 -11.27 -8.35 -17.93
N GLY A 83 -11.86 -7.79 -16.87
CA GLY A 83 -13.05 -8.35 -16.21
C GLY A 83 -12.78 -9.57 -15.32
N LEU A 84 -11.51 -9.99 -15.20
CA LEU A 84 -11.09 -11.08 -14.34
C LEU A 84 -10.43 -10.55 -13.07
N ARG A 85 -10.67 -11.22 -11.94
CA ARG A 85 -10.09 -10.86 -10.64
C ARG A 85 -8.80 -11.63 -10.43
N TYR A 86 -7.76 -10.92 -9.99
CA TYR A 86 -6.48 -11.47 -9.57
C TYR A 86 -6.28 -11.11 -8.11
N GLU A 87 -6.07 -12.10 -7.26
CA GLU A 87 -5.94 -11.93 -5.81
C GLU A 87 -4.58 -12.44 -5.33
N PHE A 88 -3.97 -11.71 -4.41
CA PHE A 88 -2.65 -12.01 -3.87
C PHE A 88 -2.63 -11.87 -2.35
N ALA A 89 -1.92 -12.78 -1.68
CA ALA A 89 -1.59 -12.59 -0.27
C ALA A 89 -0.58 -11.44 -0.11
N MET A 90 -0.82 -10.57 0.87
CA MET A 90 0.09 -9.48 1.21
C MET A 90 0.37 -9.41 2.70
N SER A 91 1.57 -8.95 3.03
CA SER A 91 2.00 -8.72 4.41
C SER A 91 2.98 -7.56 4.51
N PHE A 92 3.07 -6.95 5.69
CA PHE A 92 4.09 -5.98 6.02
C PHE A 92 4.24 -5.85 7.53
N ASP A 93 5.45 -5.50 7.95
CA ASP A 93 5.74 -5.16 9.33
C ASP A 93 5.88 -3.65 9.47
N ILE A 94 5.45 -3.11 10.61
CA ILE A 94 5.65 -1.71 10.95
C ILE A 94 7.14 -1.50 11.29
N PRO A 95 7.87 -0.64 10.56
CA PRO A 95 9.28 -0.42 10.84
C PRO A 95 9.46 0.26 12.19
N VAL A 96 10.58 0.02 12.84
CA VAL A 96 10.93 0.65 14.13
C VAL A 96 10.90 2.18 14.03
N ALA A 97 11.27 2.74 12.86
CA ALA A 97 11.28 4.17 12.60
C ALA A 97 9.91 4.73 12.16
N TYR A 98 8.84 3.95 12.17
CA TYR A 98 7.50 4.43 11.83
C TYR A 98 7.06 5.57 12.79
N PRO A 99 6.34 6.61 12.32
CA PRO A 99 5.92 6.87 10.93
C PRO A 99 6.97 7.59 10.08
N ALA A 100 8.20 7.82 10.58
CA ALA A 100 9.24 8.46 9.79
C ALA A 100 9.70 7.58 8.60
N ALA A 101 9.65 6.25 8.73
CA ALA A 101 9.79 5.32 7.62
C ALA A 101 8.42 4.74 7.23
N HIS A 102 8.16 4.60 5.93
CA HIS A 102 6.97 3.90 5.44
C HIS A 102 7.14 2.37 5.60
N PRO A 103 6.05 1.60 5.75
CA PRO A 103 6.13 0.15 5.72
C PRO A 103 6.53 -0.34 4.33
N GLU A 104 7.17 -1.51 4.29
CA GLU A 104 7.53 -2.20 3.05
C GLU A 104 6.52 -3.31 2.80
N ILE A 105 5.69 -3.16 1.76
CA ILE A 105 4.62 -4.11 1.45
C ILE A 105 5.21 -5.29 0.67
N CYS A 106 4.89 -6.50 1.11
CA CYS A 106 5.34 -7.75 0.53
C CYS A 106 4.19 -8.48 -0.16
N ILE A 107 4.43 -8.98 -1.37
CA ILE A 107 3.58 -9.91 -2.10
C ILE A 107 4.45 -11.10 -2.52
N PRO A 108 4.63 -12.11 -1.65
CA PRO A 108 5.59 -13.20 -1.89
C PRO A 108 5.35 -14.00 -3.18
N GLU A 109 4.09 -14.12 -3.60
CA GLU A 109 3.68 -14.87 -4.79
C GLU A 109 4.20 -14.27 -6.11
N LEU A 110 4.63 -13.01 -6.08
CA LEU A 110 5.13 -12.27 -7.22
C LEU A 110 6.66 -12.15 -7.24
N ASP A 111 7.36 -12.71 -6.25
CA ASP A 111 8.82 -12.67 -6.17
C ASP A 111 9.45 -13.32 -7.41
N GLY A 112 10.37 -12.60 -8.06
CA GLY A 112 11.01 -13.01 -9.31
C GLY A 112 10.16 -12.92 -10.58
N LYS A 113 8.88 -12.51 -10.50
CA LYS A 113 7.99 -12.41 -11.68
C LYS A 113 8.01 -11.01 -12.32
N THR A 114 8.37 -9.98 -11.56
CA THR A 114 8.53 -8.59 -12.03
C THR A 114 9.88 -8.00 -11.61
N ALA A 115 10.42 -7.09 -12.42
CA ALA A 115 11.59 -6.28 -12.08
C ALA A 115 11.28 -5.18 -11.05
N LYS A 116 10.01 -4.82 -10.83
CA LYS A 116 9.56 -3.82 -9.85
C LYS A 116 9.33 -4.43 -8.47
N MET A 117 10.22 -5.34 -8.07
CA MET A 117 10.18 -6.03 -6.79
C MET A 117 11.60 -6.30 -6.30
N TYR A 118 11.83 -6.11 -5.00
CA TYR A 118 13.04 -6.52 -4.32
C TYR A 118 12.92 -7.97 -3.87
N ARG A 119 14.08 -8.63 -3.70
CA ARG A 119 14.18 -10.00 -3.21
C ARG A 119 13.34 -10.20 -1.93
N GLY A 120 12.55 -11.27 -1.89
CA GLY A 120 11.67 -11.58 -0.76
C GLY A 120 10.26 -10.97 -0.90
N GLY A 121 9.86 -10.59 -2.12
CA GLY A 121 8.48 -10.18 -2.40
C GLY A 121 8.16 -8.71 -2.12
N LYS A 122 9.13 -7.89 -1.70
CA LYS A 122 8.89 -6.48 -1.36
C LYS A 122 8.67 -5.65 -2.61
N ILE A 123 7.54 -4.98 -2.73
CA ILE A 123 7.25 -4.16 -3.93
C ILE A 123 8.25 -2.99 -4.03
N CYS A 124 8.73 -2.74 -5.24
CA CYS A 124 9.57 -1.58 -5.52
C CYS A 124 8.68 -0.39 -5.87
N LEU A 125 8.55 0.55 -4.93
CA LEU A 125 7.80 1.78 -5.13
C LEU A 125 8.58 2.77 -6.00
N THR A 126 7.89 3.77 -6.54
CA THR A 126 8.53 4.81 -7.35
C THR A 126 9.46 5.67 -6.51
N VAL A 127 10.50 6.25 -7.15
CA VAL A 127 11.45 7.17 -6.51
C VAL A 127 10.77 8.38 -5.84
N HIS A 128 9.58 8.75 -6.32
CA HIS A 128 8.79 9.88 -5.79
C HIS A 128 8.08 9.57 -4.48
N PHE A 129 7.83 8.28 -4.16
CA PHE A 129 7.05 7.90 -2.99
C PHE A 129 7.74 8.24 -1.68
N GLY A 130 9.06 7.99 -1.57
CA GLY A 130 9.84 8.31 -0.37
C GLY A 130 9.78 9.81 0.00
N PRO A 131 10.15 10.73 -0.91
CA PRO A 131 10.02 12.17 -0.67
C PRO A 131 8.59 12.64 -0.35
N LEU A 132 7.58 12.06 -1.02
CA LEU A 132 6.18 12.35 -0.75
C LEU A 132 5.78 11.95 0.69
N TRP A 133 6.19 10.75 1.12
CA TRP A 133 5.98 10.27 2.48
C TRP A 133 6.62 11.20 3.51
N GLN A 134 7.92 11.51 3.34
CA GLN A 134 8.68 12.34 4.29
C GLN A 134 8.03 13.71 4.53
N ARG A 135 7.55 14.37 3.47
CA ARG A 135 6.88 15.69 3.57
C ARG A 135 5.56 15.65 4.34
N ASN A 136 4.95 14.48 4.47
CA ASN A 136 3.66 14.30 5.11
C ASN A 136 3.75 13.55 6.44
N VAL A 137 4.94 13.27 6.99
CA VAL A 137 5.06 12.73 8.34
C VAL A 137 4.59 13.77 9.37
N PRO A 138 3.74 13.43 10.36
CA PRO A 138 3.16 12.12 10.69
C PRO A 138 1.77 11.86 10.10
N ARG A 139 1.27 12.74 9.22
CA ARG A 139 -0.09 12.75 8.67
C ARG A 139 -0.44 11.51 7.86
N PHE A 140 0.56 10.94 7.18
CA PHE A 140 0.37 9.68 6.45
C PHE A 140 0.46 8.47 7.36
N GLY A 141 -0.30 7.45 6.99
CA GLY A 141 -0.41 6.17 7.69
C GLY A 141 -0.55 4.99 6.74
N ILE A 142 -0.99 3.84 7.24
CA ILE A 142 -1.10 2.59 6.48
C ILE A 142 -2.05 2.77 5.29
N ALA A 143 -3.21 3.38 5.51
CA ALA A 143 -4.17 3.65 4.43
C ALA A 143 -3.55 4.44 3.27
N HIS A 144 -2.68 5.40 3.58
CA HIS A 144 -1.97 6.20 2.58
C HIS A 144 -0.89 5.38 1.87
N ALA A 145 -0.17 4.50 2.56
CA ALA A 145 0.80 3.59 1.94
C ALA A 145 0.12 2.63 0.96
N LEU A 146 -1.07 2.12 1.29
CA LEU A 146 -1.87 1.29 0.39
C LEU A 146 -2.36 2.09 -0.82
N ALA A 147 -2.97 3.25 -0.59
CA ALA A 147 -3.57 4.06 -1.66
C ALA A 147 -2.54 4.66 -2.63
N LEU A 148 -1.41 5.17 -2.12
CA LEU A 148 -0.41 5.89 -2.92
C LEU A 148 0.78 5.03 -3.35
N GLY A 149 1.01 3.89 -2.68
CA GLY A 149 2.08 2.96 -2.98
C GLY A 149 1.58 1.71 -3.70
N LEU A 150 0.79 0.89 -2.99
CA LEU A 150 0.37 -0.42 -3.49
C LEU A 150 -0.63 -0.34 -4.64
N ALA A 151 -1.65 0.52 -4.57
CA ALA A 151 -2.68 0.56 -5.61
C ALA A 151 -2.13 0.95 -7.00
N PRO A 152 -1.28 1.99 -7.15
CA PRO A 152 -0.61 2.28 -8.42
C PRO A 152 0.30 1.14 -8.89
N TRP A 153 1.00 0.49 -7.96
CA TRP A 153 1.87 -0.63 -8.27
C TRP A 153 1.07 -1.82 -8.84
N LEU A 154 -0.05 -2.19 -8.21
CA LEU A 154 -0.94 -3.24 -8.71
C LEU A 154 -1.49 -2.89 -10.10
N ALA A 155 -1.91 -1.64 -10.32
CA ALA A 155 -2.46 -1.23 -11.61
C ALA A 155 -1.46 -1.38 -12.77
N ALA A 156 -0.18 -1.08 -12.52
CA ALA A 156 0.89 -1.23 -13.51
C ALA A 156 1.32 -2.69 -13.68
N GLU A 157 1.64 -3.37 -12.58
CA GLU A 157 2.31 -4.66 -12.62
C GLU A 157 1.36 -5.83 -12.90
N VAL A 158 0.10 -5.77 -12.45
CA VAL A 158 -0.85 -6.86 -12.73
C VAL A 158 -1.10 -6.97 -14.23
N SER A 159 -1.25 -5.85 -14.93
CA SER A 159 -1.44 -5.85 -16.39
C SER A 159 -0.25 -6.52 -17.11
N ASP A 160 0.98 -6.12 -16.81
CA ASP A 160 2.20 -6.72 -17.38
C ASP A 160 2.31 -8.22 -17.08
N LEU A 161 2.05 -8.61 -15.83
CA LEU A 161 2.13 -10.00 -15.39
C LEU A 161 1.08 -10.90 -16.06
N VAL A 162 -0.13 -10.38 -16.33
CA VAL A 162 -1.16 -11.10 -17.09
C VAL A 162 -0.71 -11.29 -18.53
N GLU A 163 -0.25 -10.23 -19.19
CA GLU A 163 0.19 -10.28 -20.59
C GLU A 163 1.37 -11.24 -20.80
N ARG A 164 2.27 -11.32 -19.82
CA ARG A 164 3.41 -12.26 -19.81
C ARG A 164 3.04 -13.67 -19.34
N GLY A 165 1.82 -13.89 -18.86
CA GLY A 165 1.32 -15.21 -18.42
C GLY A 165 1.88 -15.70 -17.08
N PHE A 166 2.33 -14.80 -16.21
CA PHE A 166 2.95 -15.15 -14.91
C PHE A 166 1.96 -15.31 -13.74
N ILE A 167 0.71 -14.88 -13.93
CA ILE A 167 -0.37 -14.94 -12.94
C ILE A 167 -1.68 -15.39 -13.59
N THR A 168 -2.53 -16.05 -12.81
CA THR A 168 -3.83 -16.55 -13.24
C THR A 168 -4.94 -15.92 -12.39
N PRO A 169 -6.15 -15.72 -12.97
CA PRO A 169 -7.27 -15.21 -12.21
C PRO A 169 -7.77 -16.24 -11.17
N VAL A 170 -8.53 -15.75 -10.18
CA VAL A 170 -9.24 -16.56 -9.18
C VAL A 170 -10.66 -16.91 -9.60
#